data_AF-A0A1N7U4Y0-F1
#
_entry.id   AF-A0A1N7U4Y0-F1
#
_cell.length_a   1.000
_cell.length_b   1.000
_cell.length_c   1.000
_cell.angle_alpha   90.00
_cell.angle_beta   90.00
_cell.angle_gamma   90.00
#
_symmetry.space_group_name_H-M   'P 1'
#
loop_
_entity.id
_entity.type
_entity.pdbx_description
1 polymer ?
#
loop_
_entity_poly.entity_id
_entity_poly.type
_entity_poly.pdbx_seq_one_letter_code
_entity_poly.pdbx_strand_id
1 'polypeptide(L)'
;MSQDELRLTCEDFEKDNSPEVLLERFNNGVLSYAMYASSSRKDGHYDTTSSPTDLDNDGDFDDEDKAFFLTMANAFAMTCQKTRN
;
A
#
# COMPACT_ATOMS: atom_id res chain seq x y z
N MET A 1 -4.67 15.12 16.07
CA MET A 1 -4.20 14.05 15.16
C MET A 1 -4.63 12.73 15.77
N SER A 2 -4.95 11.72 14.94
CA SER A 2 -5.29 10.40 15.45
C SER A 2 -4.09 9.79 16.19
N GLN A 3 -4.35 8.98 17.20
CA GLN A 3 -3.30 8.23 17.90
C GLN A 3 -2.75 7.09 17.02
N ASP A 4 -3.58 6.58 16.10
CA ASP A 4 -3.26 5.54 15.13
C ASP A 4 -3.88 5.93 13.78
N GLU A 5 -3.05 6.01 12.74
CA GLU A 5 -3.45 6.49 11.41
C GLU A 5 -2.82 5.62 10.33
N LEU A 6 -3.65 5.16 9.39
CA LEU A 6 -3.20 4.59 8.12
C LEU A 6 -3.41 5.60 7.00
N ARG A 7 -2.35 5.90 6.25
CA ARG A 7 -2.41 6.73 5.04
C ARG A 7 -2.15 5.87 3.82
N LEU A 8 -2.98 6.05 2.80
CA LEU A 8 -2.84 5.41 1.49
C LEU A 8 -2.64 6.51 0.45
N THR A 9 -1.61 6.34 -0.38
CA THR A 9 -1.26 7.29 -1.45
C THR A 9 -1.02 6.52 -2.76
N CYS A 10 -1.47 7.09 -3.88
CA CYS A 10 -1.15 6.60 -5.22
C CYS A 10 -0.09 7.51 -5.84
N GLU A 11 1.07 6.95 -6.17
CA GLU A 11 2.21 7.69 -6.74
C GLU A 11 3.03 6.78 -7.66
N ASP A 12 3.36 7.24 -8.87
CA ASP A 12 4.31 6.57 -9.76
C ASP A 12 5.74 7.03 -9.42
N PHE A 13 6.28 6.48 -8.33
CA PHE A 13 7.62 6.84 -7.87
C PHE A 13 8.70 6.01 -8.57
N GLU A 14 8.35 4.84 -9.12
CA GLU A 14 9.23 4.03 -9.97
C GLU A 14 9.39 4.63 -11.39
N LYS A 15 8.54 5.57 -11.79
CA LYS A 15 8.54 6.31 -13.07
C LYS A 15 8.36 5.39 -14.27
N ASP A 16 7.46 4.42 -14.13
CA ASP A 16 7.27 3.36 -15.09
C ASP A 16 5.88 3.39 -15.75
N ASN A 17 5.09 4.42 -15.44
CA ASN A 17 3.69 4.64 -15.81
C ASN A 17 2.69 3.67 -15.17
N SER A 18 3.07 3.00 -14.08
CA SER A 18 2.20 2.18 -13.26
C SER A 18 2.27 2.66 -11.80
N PRO A 19 1.39 3.56 -11.35
CA PRO A 19 1.44 4.08 -9.99
C PRO A 19 1.49 2.98 -8.93
N GLU A 20 2.33 3.15 -7.92
CA GLU A 20 2.34 2.31 -6.72
C GLU A 20 1.27 2.78 -5.72
N VAL A 21 0.85 1.87 -4.85
CA VAL A 21 0.08 2.22 -3.64
C VAL A 21 1.00 2.17 -2.44
N LEU A 22 1.27 3.32 -1.84
CA LEU A 22 2.01 3.44 -0.58
C LEU A 22 1.05 3.40 0.61
N LEU A 23 1.32 2.53 1.57
CA LEU A 23 0.69 2.49 2.88
C LEU A 23 1.68 2.94 3.94
N GLU A 24 1.29 3.91 4.76
CA GLU A 24 2.07 4.41 5.88
C GLU A 24 1.22 4.32 7.16
N ARG A 25 1.77 3.75 8.24
CA ARG A 25 1.15 3.78 9.56
C ARG A 25 1.84 4.79 10.47
N PHE A 26 1.08 5.67 11.09
CA PHE A 26 1.56 6.64 12.06
C PHE A 26 1.01 6.35 13.44
N ASN A 27 1.91 6.28 14.43
CA ASN A 27 1.58 6.17 15.85
C ASN A 27 1.92 7.49 16.54
N ASN A 28 0.91 8.17 17.11
CA ASN A 28 1.05 9.50 17.71
C ASN A 28 1.70 10.53 16.76
N GLY A 29 1.40 10.43 15.46
CA GLY A 29 1.98 11.30 14.42
C GLY A 29 3.42 10.97 14.01
N VAL A 30 4.00 9.88 14.52
CA VAL A 30 5.33 9.38 14.14
C VAL A 30 5.16 8.19 13.20
N LEU A 31 5.87 8.20 12.06
CA LEU A 31 5.85 7.07 11.12
C LEU A 31 6.37 5.81 11.82
N SER A 32 5.55 4.78 11.85
CA SER A 32 5.87 3.47 12.44
C SER A 32 6.46 2.55 11.39
N TYR A 33 5.78 2.41 10.24
CA TYR A 33 6.26 1.65 9.10
C TYR A 33 5.60 2.17 7.81
N ALA A 34 6.22 1.82 6.68
CA ALA A 34 5.67 2.04 5.36
C ALA A 34 5.95 0.83 4.48
N MET A 35 5.00 0.51 3.60
CA MET A 35 5.12 -0.53 2.60
C MET A 35 4.41 -0.09 1.33
N TYR A 36 4.83 -0.61 0.18
CA TYR A 36 4.19 -0.28 -1.09
C TYR A 36 3.80 -1.53 -1.85
N ALA A 37 2.71 -1.40 -2.60
CA ALA A 37 2.26 -2.41 -3.55
C ALA A 37 2.48 -1.89 -4.97
N SER A 38 2.89 -2.79 -5.87
CA SER A 38 3.05 -2.52 -7.29
C SER A 38 2.32 -3.55 -8.15
N SER A 39 2.05 -3.17 -9.40
CA SER A 39 1.45 -4.05 -10.40
C SER A 39 2.55 -4.65 -11.27
N SER A 40 2.86 -5.93 -11.10
CA SER A 40 3.92 -6.59 -11.88
C SER A 40 3.68 -6.54 -13.40
N ARG A 41 2.40 -6.44 -13.78
CA ARG A 41 1.92 -6.39 -15.17
C ARG A 41 1.61 -4.98 -15.66
N LYS A 42 1.67 -3.97 -14.78
CA LYS A 42 1.33 -2.57 -15.09
C LYS A 42 -0.08 -2.42 -15.65
N ASP A 43 -1.01 -3.27 -15.20
CA ASP A 43 -2.40 -3.33 -15.65
C ASP A 43 -3.38 -2.76 -14.61
N GLY A 44 -2.86 -2.22 -13.51
CA GLY A 44 -3.63 -1.69 -12.39
C GLY A 44 -4.11 -2.75 -11.40
N HIS A 45 -3.74 -4.02 -11.60
CA HIS A 45 -3.88 -5.06 -10.58
C HIS A 45 -2.59 -5.16 -9.76
N TYR A 46 -2.70 -4.91 -8.46
CA TYR A 46 -1.57 -4.92 -7.54
C TYR A 46 -1.38 -6.32 -6.98
N ASP A 47 -0.20 -6.90 -7.18
CA ASP A 47 0.13 -8.30 -6.85
C ASP A 47 1.48 -8.48 -6.15
N THR A 48 2.26 -7.40 -6.04
CA THR A 48 3.60 -7.40 -5.46
C THR A 48 3.68 -6.40 -4.30
N THR A 49 4.47 -6.70 -3.26
CA THR A 49 4.68 -5.81 -2.11
C THR A 49 6.16 -5.70 -1.75
N SER A 50 6.56 -4.61 -1.10
CA SER A 50 7.96 -4.26 -0.85
C SER A 50 8.62 -4.83 0.40
N SER A 51 7.84 -5.20 1.43
CA SER A 51 8.40 -5.72 2.69
C SER A 51 7.33 -6.47 3.49
N PRO A 52 7.70 -7.50 4.27
CA PRO A 52 6.83 -8.03 5.31
C PRO A 52 6.69 -6.99 6.45
N THR A 53 5.46 -6.80 6.92
CA THR A 53 5.11 -6.16 8.19
C THR A 53 3.88 -6.86 8.73
N ASP A 54 3.78 -6.98 10.05
CA ASP A 54 2.59 -7.42 10.79
C ASP A 54 1.50 -6.35 10.62
N LEU A 55 0.73 -6.45 9.54
CA LEU A 55 -0.28 -5.47 9.15
C LEU A 55 -1.58 -5.70 9.91
N ASP A 56 -1.95 -6.97 10.13
CA ASP A 56 -3.18 -7.31 10.84
C ASP A 56 -3.01 -7.35 12.38
N ASN A 57 -1.77 -7.26 12.87
CA ASN A 57 -1.38 -7.20 14.29
C ASN A 57 -1.60 -8.51 15.04
N ASP A 58 -1.42 -9.65 14.35
CA ASP A 58 -1.51 -10.98 14.95
C ASP A 58 -0.19 -11.47 15.57
N GLY A 59 0.91 -10.77 15.30
CA GLY A 59 2.22 -10.98 15.89
C GLY A 59 3.18 -11.82 15.06
N ASP A 60 2.85 -12.15 13.81
CA ASP A 60 3.81 -12.73 12.86
C ASP A 60 3.95 -11.92 11.55
N PHE A 61 4.51 -12.54 10.52
CA PHE A 61 4.88 -11.88 9.26
C PHE A 61 4.67 -12.89 8.15
N ASP A 62 3.46 -13.01 7.65
CA ASP A 62 3.07 -14.11 6.77
C ASP A 62 2.37 -13.67 5.47
N ASP A 63 1.79 -14.64 4.77
CA ASP A 63 1.10 -14.39 3.50
C ASP A 63 -0.29 -13.74 3.72
N GLU A 64 -0.88 -13.82 4.91
CA GLU A 64 -2.14 -13.17 5.28
C GLU A 64 -1.95 -11.66 5.35
N ASP A 65 -0.87 -11.17 5.99
CA ASP A 65 -0.48 -9.75 5.98
C ASP A 65 -0.41 -9.18 4.56
N LYS A 66 0.26 -9.94 3.68
CA LYS A 66 0.43 -9.56 2.28
C LYS A 66 -0.92 -9.53 1.58
N ALA A 67 -1.77 -10.54 1.79
CA ALA A 67 -3.08 -10.61 1.18
C ALA A 67 -3.99 -9.46 1.63
N PHE A 68 -3.94 -9.09 2.92
CA PHE A 68 -4.64 -7.93 3.45
C PHE A 68 -4.18 -6.65 2.78
N PHE A 69 -2.86 -6.44 2.68
CA PHE A 69 -2.33 -5.24 2.06
C PHE A 69 -2.72 -5.14 0.58
N LEU A 70 -2.55 -6.22 -0.19
CA LEU A 70 -2.92 -6.24 -1.60
C LEU A 70 -4.42 -6.01 -1.79
N THR A 71 -5.27 -6.52 -0.90
CA THR A 71 -6.72 -6.25 -0.92
C THR A 71 -7.01 -4.76 -0.72
N MET A 72 -6.38 -4.14 0.29
CA MET A 72 -6.51 -2.70 0.54
C MET A 72 -6.00 -1.88 -0.65
N ALA A 73 -4.84 -2.24 -1.21
CA ALA A 73 -4.24 -1.55 -2.34
C ALA A 73 -5.13 -1.60 -3.58
N ASN A 74 -5.63 -2.78 -3.95
CA ASN A 74 -6.54 -2.93 -5.09
C ASN A 74 -7.84 -2.15 -4.89
N ALA A 75 -8.41 -2.16 -3.67
CA ALA A 75 -9.61 -1.38 -3.38
C ALA A 75 -9.36 0.13 -3.43
N PHE A 76 -8.25 0.60 -2.84
CA PHE A 76 -7.89 2.01 -2.82
C PHE A 76 -7.53 2.55 -4.21
N ALA A 77 -6.81 1.76 -5.02
CA ALA A 77 -6.43 2.14 -6.38
C ALA A 77 -7.65 2.50 -7.27
N MET A 78 -8.82 1.93 -7.00
CA MET A 78 -10.06 2.30 -7.69
C MET A 78 -10.49 3.75 -7.43
N THR A 79 -10.03 4.36 -6.33
CA THR A 79 -10.29 5.74 -5.96
C THR A 79 -9.24 6.72 -6.52
N CYS A 80 -8.12 6.21 -7.01
CA CYS A 80 -7.03 7.03 -7.50
C CYS A 80 -7.41 7.69 -8.83
N GLN A 81 -7.00 8.95 -8.99
CA GLN A 81 -7.27 9.68 -10.21
C GLN A 81 -6.55 8.98 -11.37
N LYS A 82 -7.35 8.46 -12.31
CA LYS A 82 -6.81 8.02 -13.59
C LYS A 82 -6.34 9.26 -14.32
N THR A 83 -5.03 9.43 -14.50
CA THR A 83 -4.49 10.38 -15.46
C THR A 83 -5.05 10.00 -16.83
N ARG A 84 -6.05 10.75 -17.28
CA ARG A 84 -6.52 10.69 -18.67
C ARG A 84 -5.41 11.32 -19.51
N ASN A 85 -4.67 10.48 -20.22
CA ASN A 85 -3.86 10.92 -21.36
C ASN A 85 -4.78 11.41 -22.49
#